data_AF-A0A497DI28-F1
#
_entry.id   AF-A0A497DI28-F1
#
_cell.length_a   1.000
_cell.length_b   1.000
_cell.length_c   1.000
_cell.angle_alpha   90.00
_cell.angle_beta   90.00
_cell.angle_gamma   90.00
#
_symmetry.space_group_name_H-M   'P 1'
#
loop_
_entity.id
_entity.type
_entity.pdbx_description
1 polymer ?
#
loop_
_entity_poly.entity_id
_entity_poly.type
_entity_poly.pdbx_seq_one_letter_code
_entity_poly.pdbx_strand_id
1 'polypeptide(L)' 'MFLYLGIFPSILSYICWNYGVRTAGASIASVFMYLLPVFTSIIAYFFLQESLFSYHFLGGLLILAGLILSSFR' A
#
# COMPACT_ATOMS: atom_id res chain seq x y z
N MET A 1 -11.25 16.50 11.34
CA MET A 1 -11.01 15.03 11.30
C MET A 1 -11.51 14.42 9.99
N PHE A 2 -12.82 14.39 9.72
CA PHE A 2 -13.39 13.74 8.52
C PHE A 2 -13.04 14.42 7.19
N LEU A 3 -13.00 15.75 7.11
CA LEU A 3 -12.61 16.45 5.86
C LEU A 3 -11.17 16.17 5.44
N TYR A 4 -10.23 16.10 6.40
CA TYR A 4 -8.81 15.88 6.12
C TYR A 4 -8.55 14.46 5.59
N LEU A 5 -9.15 13.46 6.25
CA LEU A 5 -9.10 12.06 5.82
C LEU A 5 -9.95 11.79 4.56
N GLY A 6 -10.95 12.62 4.25
CA GLY A 6 -11.76 12.46 3.04
C GLY A 6 -11.08 13.04 1.80
N ILE A 7 -10.42 14.19 1.91
CA ILE A 7 -9.88 14.88 0.74
C ILE A 7 -8.54 14.27 0.30
N PHE A 8 -7.61 14.06 1.24
CA PHE A 8 -6.26 13.65 0.87
C PHE A 8 -6.15 12.16 0.51
N PRO A 9 -6.45 11.20 1.41
CA PRO A 9 -6.30 9.79 1.08
C PRO A 9 -7.41 9.24 0.19
N SER A 10 -8.60 9.84 0.15
CA SER A 10 -9.67 9.33 -0.73
C SER A 10 -9.66 10.01 -2.10
N ILE A 11 -9.95 11.32 -2.18
CA ILE A 11 -10.10 11.99 -3.49
C ILE A 11 -8.78 11.97 -4.27
N LEU A 12 -7.67 12.35 -3.64
CA LEU A 12 -6.37 12.43 -4.32
C LEU A 12 -5.86 11.05 -4.75
N SER A 13 -6.03 10.03 -3.90
CA SER A 13 -5.65 8.64 -4.23
C SER A 13 -6.46 8.11 -5.42
N TYR A 14 -7.77 8.33 -5.44
CA TYR A 14 -8.61 7.91 -6.55
C TYR A 14 -8.24 8.61 -7.87
N ILE A 15 -7.89 9.90 -7.83
CA ILE A 15 -7.45 10.63 -9.03
C ILE A 15 -6.10 10.08 -9.52
N CYS A 16 -5.12 9.92 -8.64
CA CYS A 16 -3.82 9.32 -8.98
C CYS A 16 -3.97 7.91 -9.52
N TRP A 17 -4.87 7.11 -8.94
CA TRP A 17 -5.14 5.76 -9.37
C TRP A 17 -5.78 5.71 -10.76
N ASN A 18 -6.82 6.51 -11.00
CA ASN A 18 -7.45 6.60 -12.32
C ASN A 18 -6.47 7.12 -13.38
N TYR A 19 -5.59 8.05 -13.02
CA TYR A 19 -4.54 8.54 -13.91
C TYR A 19 -3.51 7.45 -14.23
N GLY A 20 -3.06 6.70 -13.22
CA GLY A 20 -2.16 5.56 -13.38
C GLY A 20 -2.76 4.46 -14.26
N VAL A 21 -4.03 4.12 -14.02
CA VAL A 21 -4.79 3.17 -14.85
C VAL A 21 -4.95 3.68 -16.28
N ARG A 22 -5.21 4.97 -16.50
CA ARG A 22 -5.29 5.56 -17.84
C ARG A 22 -3.98 5.52 -18.60
N THR A 23 -2.84 5.67 -17.92
CA THR A 23 -1.53 5.83 -18.56
C THR A 23 -0.80 4.49 -18.72
N ALA A 24 -0.87 3.60 -17.72
CA ALA A 24 -0.20 2.30 -17.70
C ALA A 24 -1.15 1.11 -17.95
N GLY A 25 -2.46 1.33 -17.95
CA GLY A 25 -3.47 0.28 -18.06
C GLY A 25 -3.79 -0.40 -16.72
N ALA A 26 -5.01 -0.94 -16.61
CA ALA A 26 -5.53 -1.53 -15.38
C ALA A 26 -4.71 -2.73 -14.87
N SER A 27 -4.06 -3.47 -15.77
CA SER A 27 -3.25 -4.65 -15.41
C SER A 27 -1.98 -4.24 -14.66
N ILE A 28 -1.19 -3.30 -15.21
CA ILE A 28 0.03 -2.81 -14.55
C ILE A 28 -0.34 -2.10 -13.25
N ALA A 29 -1.38 -1.26 -13.27
CA ALA A 29 -1.88 -0.59 -12.10
C ALA A 29 -2.18 -1.60 -10.97
N SER A 30 -2.98 -2.64 -11.24
CA SER A 30 -3.35 -3.66 -10.25
C SER A 30 -2.16 -4.37 -9.63
N VAL A 31 -1.07 -4.56 -10.38
CA VAL A 31 0.18 -5.11 -9.83
C VAL A 31 0.80 -4.19 -8.79
N PHE A 32 0.71 -2.86 -8.94
CA PHE A 32 1.17 -1.91 -7.92
C PHE A 32 0.39 -1.98 -6.61
N MET A 33 -0.87 -2.46 -6.62
CA MET A 33 -1.62 -2.67 -5.36
C MET A 33 -1.00 -3.77 -4.50
N TYR A 34 -0.25 -4.70 -5.10
CA TYR A 34 0.53 -5.67 -4.33
C TYR A 34 1.75 -5.03 -3.66
N LEU A 35 2.32 -3.95 -4.22
CA LEU A 35 3.42 -3.23 -3.57
C LEU A 35 2.96 -2.28 -2.45
N LEU A 36 1.67 -1.93 -2.37
CA LEU A 36 1.12 -1.06 -1.32
C LEU A 36 1.58 -1.43 0.09
N PRO A 37 1.45 -2.69 0.55
CA PRO A 37 1.84 -3.02 1.91
C PRO A 37 3.36 -2.93 2.14
N VAL A 38 4.19 -3.18 1.11
CA VAL A 38 5.66 -2.96 1.21
C VAL A 38 5.96 -1.48 1.42
N PHE A 39 5.42 -0.60 0.59
CA PHE A 39 5.59 0.85 0.73
C PHE A 39 5.02 1.38 2.04
N THR A 40 3.85 0.87 2.45
CA THR A 40 3.20 1.26 3.70
C THR A 40 4.08 0.89 4.90
N SER A 41 4.67 -0.32 4.93
CA SER A 41 5.60 -0.73 5.98
C SER A 41 6.88 0.12 6.01
N ILE A 42 7.45 0.45 4.85
CA ILE A 42 8.63 1.32 4.76
C ILE A 42 8.31 2.71 5.31
N ILE A 43 7.24 3.33 4.83
CA ILE A 43 6.84 4.68 5.26
C ILE A 43 6.50 4.68 6.76
N ALA A 44 5.77 3.68 7.25
CA ALA A 44 5.45 3.53 8.67
C ALA A 44 6.72 3.45 9.53
N TYR A 45 7.73 2.67 9.13
CA TYR A 45 9.00 2.62 9.84
C TYR A 45 9.67 3.99 9.97
N PHE A 46 9.73 4.77 8.89
CA PHE A 46 10.36 6.08 8.90
C PHE A 46 9.54 7.14 9.66
N PHE A 47 8.22 7.12 9.52
CA PHE A 47 7.34 8.19 10.02
C PHE A 47 6.88 7.98 11.47
N LEU A 48 6.64 6.73 11.87
CA LEU A 48 6.16 6.42 13.22
C LEU A 48 7.30 6.30 14.24
N GLN A 49 8.57 6.21 13.80
CA GLN A 49 9.73 6.00 14.68
C GLN A 49 9.55 4.84 15.68
N GLU A 50 8.61 3.91 15.40
CA GLU A 50 8.42 2.75 16.24
C GLU A 50 9.65 1.85 16.10
N SER A 51 10.27 1.54 17.24
CA SER A 51 11.31 0.53 17.31
C SER A 51 10.73 -0.76 16.75
N LEU A 52 11.29 -1.24 15.64
CA LEU A 52 10.90 -2.47 14.95
C LEU A 52 11.05 -3.68 15.89
N PHE A 53 10.06 -3.88 16.76
CA PHE A 53 9.94 -5.09 17.55
C PHE A 53 9.56 -6.25 16.63
N SER A 54 9.87 -7.48 17.06
CA SER A 54 9.67 -8.73 16.30
C SER A 54 8.27 -8.91 15.70
N TYR A 55 7.25 -8.22 16.23
CA TYR A 55 5.88 -8.17 15.70
C TYR A 55 5.77 -7.51 14.32
N HIS A 56 6.59 -6.50 14.00
CA HIS A 56 6.65 -5.88 12.67
C HIS A 56 7.19 -6.86 11.62
N PHE A 57 8.12 -7.74 12.03
CA PHE A 57 8.67 -8.78 11.17
C PHE A 57 7.63 -9.87 10.87
N LEU A 58 6.87 -10.28 11.90
CA LEU A 58 5.71 -11.17 11.74
C LEU A 58 4.63 -10.56 10.85
N GLY A 59 4.30 -9.28 11.03
CA GLY A 59 3.36 -8.55 10.17
C GLY A 59 3.84 -8.46 8.72
N GLY A 60 5.12 -8.14 8.50
CA GLY A 60 5.75 -8.13 7.18
C GLY A 60 5.75 -9.50 6.50
N LEU A 61 6.06 -10.57 7.25
CA LEU A 61 5.98 -11.95 6.75
C LEU A 61 4.55 -12.36 6.38
N LEU A 62 3.56 -11.97 7.18
CA LEU A 62 2.16 -12.30 6.93
C LEU A 62 1.61 -11.58 5.69
N ILE A 63 2.02 -10.32 5.50
CA ILE A 63 1.78 -9.55 4.28
C ILE A 63 2.44 -10.21 3.07
N LEU A 64 3.72 -10.56 3.17
CA LEU A 64 4.46 -11.21 2.08
C LEU A 64 3.84 -12.57 1.72
N ALA A 65 3.39 -13.33 2.72
CA ALA A 65 2.67 -14.58 2.50
C ALA A 65 1.34 -14.35 1.76
N GLY A 66 0.55 -13.35 2.19
CA GLY A 66 -0.69 -12.97 1.50
C GLY A 66 -0.47 -12.48 0.07
N LEU A 67 0.61 -11.72 -0.15
CA LEU A 67 1.03 -11.23 -1.46
C LEU A 67 1.37 -12.38 -2.41
N ILE A 68 2.22 -13.31 -1.97
CA ILE A 68 2.59 -14.51 -2.73
C ILE A 68 1.32 -15.30 -3.06
N LEU A 69 0.46 -15.56 -2.08
CA LEU A 69 -0.77 -16.32 -2.29
C LEU A 69 -1.72 -15.66 -3.30
N SER A 70 -1.85 -14.34 -3.28
CA SER A 70 -2.68 -13.59 -4.22
C SER A 70 -2.05 -13.44 -5.59
N SER A 71 -0.71 -13.44 -5.67
CA SER A 71 0.04 -13.30 -6.92
C SER A 71 0.21 -14.64 -7.65
N PHE A 72 0.03 -15.78 -6.97
CA PHE A 72 -0.01 -17.13 -7.54
C PHE A 72 -1.41 -17.53 -8.06
N ARG A 73 -2.33 -16.57 -8.20
CA ARG A 73 -3.68 -16.77 -8.73
C ARG A 73 -3.91 -15.86 -9.94
#